data_AF-A0A3Q0CIW8-F1
#
_entry.id   AF-A0A3Q0CIW8-F1
#
_cell.length_a   1.000
_cell.length_b   1.000
_cell.length_c   1.000
_cell.angle_alpha   90.00
_cell.angle_beta   90.00
_cell.angle_gamma   90.00
#
_symmetry.space_group_name_H-M   'P 1'
#
loop_
_entity.id
_entity.type
_entity.pdbx_description
1 polymer ?
#
loop_
_entity_poly.entity_id
_entity_poly.type
_entity_poly.pdbx_seq_one_letter_code
_entity_poly.pdbx_strand_id
1 'polypeptide(L)'
;MSTKVRKCREPARVTLPVPEEEDGEAEGAEPQRRCRGWRGVNGGLEPPCQRAPPSPGPDASSEGSPSRWRTAGMRDKGRRQAVRGPAFMFGARGPSLTAEEERFLDAAEYGNIPVVRKMLEESQTLNVNCVDYMGQNALQLAVGNEHLEVTELLLKKENLARIGDALLLAISKGYVRIVEAILGHPGFAASRRLTLSPCEQELRDDDFYAYDEDGTRFSPDITPIILAAHCHKYEVVHLLLLKGARIERPHDYFCRCADCAEKQRLDAFSHSRSRINAYKGLASPAYLSLSSEDPVLTALELSNELAKLANIEKEFKNDYRKLSMQCKDFVVGVLDLCRDSEEVEAILNGDLESAEPLETHRHKASLSRVKLAIKYEVKKFVAHPNCQQQLLTIWYENLSGLREQTIAIKCLVVLVVALGLPFLAMGYWIAPCSRLGKILRSPFMKFVAHAASFIIFLGLLVFNASDRFEGITTLPNITVIDYPKQIFRVKTTQFTWTEMLIMVWVLGKPFKSSNFYFKK
;
A
#
# COMPACT_ATOMS: atom_id res chain seq x y z
N MET A 1 -56.50 -17.55 44.68
CA MET A 1 -57.33 -16.60 43.90
C MET A 1 -56.47 -15.97 42.81
N SER A 2 -56.83 -16.28 41.56
CA SER A 2 -56.41 -15.69 40.27
C SER A 2 -54.94 -15.31 40.04
N THR A 3 -54.22 -16.26 39.44
CA THR A 3 -53.13 -16.05 38.48
C THR A 3 -53.60 -15.16 37.31
N LYS A 4 -53.01 -13.96 37.17
CA LYS A 4 -53.14 -13.14 35.95
C LYS A 4 -51.93 -13.35 35.06
N VAL A 5 -52.14 -14.18 34.03
CA VAL A 5 -51.32 -14.35 32.85
C VAL A 5 -51.17 -12.99 32.14
N ARG A 6 -49.95 -12.46 32.02
CA ARG A 6 -49.64 -11.35 31.11
C ARG A 6 -49.13 -11.94 29.80
N LYS A 7 -49.95 -11.71 28.77
CA LYS A 7 -49.81 -12.07 27.37
C LYS A 7 -48.54 -11.45 26.77
N CYS A 8 -47.58 -12.28 26.33
CA CYS A 8 -46.49 -11.84 25.46
C CYS A 8 -47.08 -11.37 24.13
N ARG A 9 -46.77 -10.13 23.74
CA ARG A 9 -46.97 -9.63 22.37
C ARG A 9 -45.75 -10.06 21.55
N GLU A 10 -46.00 -10.88 20.52
CA GLU A 10 -45.04 -11.15 19.45
C GLU A 10 -44.65 -9.83 18.76
N PRO A 11 -43.36 -9.57 18.48
CA PRO A 11 -42.98 -8.51 17.57
C PRO A 11 -43.27 -8.93 16.12
N ALA A 12 -43.97 -8.04 15.42
CA ALA A 12 -44.37 -8.18 14.03
C ALA A 12 -43.16 -8.42 13.12
N ARG A 13 -43.29 -9.44 12.26
CA ARG A 13 -42.41 -9.78 11.15
C ARG A 13 -42.49 -8.65 10.12
N VAL A 14 -41.46 -7.81 10.03
CA VAL A 14 -41.31 -6.84 8.94
C VAL A 14 -40.52 -7.51 7.84
N THR A 15 -41.22 -7.98 6.82
CA THR A 15 -40.66 -8.50 5.57
C THR A 15 -40.21 -7.29 4.74
N LEU A 16 -38.89 -7.13 4.56
CA LEU A 16 -38.33 -6.15 3.61
C LEU A 16 -38.21 -6.82 2.23
N PRO A 17 -38.61 -6.14 1.13
CA PRO A 17 -38.49 -6.69 -0.21
C PRO A 17 -37.04 -6.65 -0.71
N VAL A 18 -36.67 -7.72 -1.42
CA VAL A 18 -35.44 -7.90 -2.20
C VAL A 18 -35.45 -6.94 -3.39
N PRO A 19 -34.36 -6.23 -3.72
CA PRO A 19 -34.20 -5.65 -5.04
C PRO A 19 -33.61 -6.70 -5.98
N GLU A 20 -34.35 -6.98 -7.05
CA GLU A 20 -33.98 -7.85 -8.15
C GLU A 20 -32.83 -7.27 -8.99
N GLU A 21 -32.08 -8.20 -9.58
CA GLU A 21 -31.09 -8.02 -10.63
C GLU A 21 -31.78 -7.49 -11.91
N GLU A 22 -31.17 -6.50 -12.58
CA GLU A 22 -31.47 -6.21 -13.98
C GLU A 22 -30.17 -6.29 -14.78
N ASP A 23 -30.03 -7.41 -15.48
CA ASP A 23 -29.27 -7.55 -16.71
C ASP A 23 -30.04 -6.88 -17.87
N GLY A 24 -29.32 -6.25 -18.79
CA GLY A 24 -29.90 -5.65 -19.99
C GLY A 24 -28.84 -5.21 -21.00
N GLU A 25 -28.59 -6.07 -21.97
CA GLU A 25 -27.68 -5.89 -23.11
C GLU A 25 -28.17 -4.88 -24.17
N ALA A 26 -27.18 -4.34 -24.89
CA ALA A 26 -27.07 -4.09 -26.34
C ALA A 26 -28.17 -3.35 -27.16
N GLU A 27 -27.76 -2.24 -27.79
CA GLU A 27 -27.81 -1.89 -29.23
C GLU A 27 -27.57 -0.35 -29.35
N GLY A 28 -26.85 0.25 -30.30
CA GLY A 28 -26.14 -0.20 -31.49
C GLY A 28 -25.58 1.03 -32.25
N ALA A 29 -24.62 0.76 -33.13
CA ALA A 29 -24.24 1.49 -34.35
C ALA A 29 -23.58 2.90 -34.30
N GLU A 30 -22.35 2.94 -34.85
CA GLU A 30 -21.58 4.09 -35.34
C GLU A 30 -22.36 5.02 -36.31
N PRO A 31 -21.80 6.21 -36.62
CA PRO A 31 -21.19 6.30 -37.95
C PRO A 31 -19.82 6.98 -37.98
N GLN A 32 -18.94 6.29 -38.70
CA GLN A 32 -17.67 6.68 -39.28
C GLN A 32 -17.76 7.99 -40.10
N ARG A 33 -16.85 8.95 -39.88
CA ARG A 33 -16.49 9.95 -40.90
C ARG A 33 -14.98 10.20 -41.01
N ARG A 34 -14.51 9.85 -42.20
CA ARG A 34 -13.21 10.05 -42.86
C ARG A 34 -12.59 11.45 -42.76
N CYS A 35 -11.26 11.42 -42.79
CA CYS A 35 -10.30 12.48 -43.09
C CYS A 35 -10.64 13.37 -44.31
N ARG A 36 -10.40 14.68 -44.15
CA ARG A 36 -9.79 15.66 -45.11
C ARG A 36 -9.22 16.78 -44.20
N GLY A 37 -8.02 17.35 -44.35
CA GLY A 37 -7.18 17.56 -45.51
C GLY A 37 -7.15 19.05 -45.88
N TRP A 38 -6.02 19.70 -45.58
CA TRP A 38 -5.38 20.87 -46.25
C TRP A 38 -5.57 22.32 -45.76
N ARG A 39 -4.38 22.97 -45.67
CA ARG A 39 -4.01 24.39 -45.88
C ARG A 39 -4.50 25.40 -44.82
N GLY A 40 -3.66 26.21 -44.17
CA GLY A 40 -2.33 26.75 -44.51
C GLY A 40 -2.46 28.23 -44.84
N VAL A 41 -2.04 29.13 -43.92
CA VAL A 41 -1.66 30.52 -44.23
C VAL A 41 -0.49 30.93 -43.32
N ASN A 42 0.47 31.57 -43.96
CA ASN A 42 1.85 31.85 -43.59
C ASN A 42 2.06 33.03 -42.64
N GLY A 43 3.25 33.04 -42.01
CA GLY A 43 4.05 34.22 -41.70
C GLY A 43 5.07 33.90 -40.61
N GLY A 44 6.39 33.90 -40.81
CA GLY A 44 7.23 34.15 -41.98
C GLY A 44 8.71 33.98 -41.58
N LEU A 45 9.48 33.44 -42.54
CA LEU A 45 10.92 33.54 -42.82
C LEU A 45 11.99 33.29 -41.71
N GLU A 46 12.82 32.28 -42.02
CA GLU A 46 14.09 31.81 -41.43
C GLU A 46 15.33 32.72 -41.78
N PRO A 47 16.62 32.27 -41.67
CA PRO A 47 17.54 32.11 -40.52
C PRO A 47 18.90 32.81 -40.87
N PRO A 48 20.14 32.32 -40.59
CA PRO A 48 20.70 31.39 -39.57
C PRO A 48 21.95 31.95 -38.85
N CYS A 49 22.48 31.24 -37.83
CA CYS A 49 23.94 31.14 -37.63
C CYS A 49 24.37 29.97 -36.74
N GLN A 50 25.28 29.17 -37.30
CA GLN A 50 26.11 28.16 -36.65
C GLN A 50 27.21 28.81 -35.79
N ARG A 51 27.74 28.11 -34.78
CA ARG A 51 29.16 28.13 -34.38
C ARG A 51 29.53 26.96 -33.44
N ALA A 52 30.22 25.98 -34.03
CA ALA A 52 31.54 25.40 -33.71
C ALA A 52 31.95 24.96 -32.26
N PRO A 53 32.87 23.97 -32.14
CA PRO A 53 33.15 23.14 -30.95
C PRO A 53 34.36 23.64 -30.12
N PRO A 54 34.70 23.03 -28.96
CA PRO A 54 36.00 23.23 -28.34
C PRO A 54 37.04 22.17 -28.77
N SER A 55 38.25 22.67 -29.02
CA SER A 55 39.49 21.98 -29.41
C SER A 55 40.36 21.57 -28.19
N PRO A 56 41.43 20.75 -28.40
CA PRO A 56 42.12 20.01 -27.33
C PRO A 56 43.36 20.73 -26.76
N GLY A 57 43.86 20.23 -25.63
CA GLY A 57 45.12 20.64 -24.97
C GLY A 57 45.85 19.45 -24.31
N PRO A 58 47.12 19.60 -23.91
CA PRO A 58 48.23 18.77 -24.43
C PRO A 58 48.84 17.73 -23.46
N ASP A 59 49.73 16.92 -24.04
CA ASP A 59 50.49 15.79 -23.49
C ASP A 59 51.40 16.07 -22.28
N ALA A 60 51.56 15.06 -21.40
CA ALA A 60 52.80 14.77 -20.65
C ALA A 60 52.83 13.32 -20.07
N SER A 61 53.63 12.45 -20.71
CA SER A 61 54.56 11.42 -20.15
C SER A 61 54.31 10.74 -18.79
N SER A 62 54.24 9.39 -18.71
CA SER A 62 55.40 8.45 -18.63
C SER A 62 55.02 7.06 -18.03
N GLU A 63 55.53 5.99 -18.65
CA GLU A 63 55.94 4.66 -18.10
C GLU A 63 54.93 3.63 -17.51
N GLY A 64 55.01 2.38 -18.02
CA GLY A 64 54.73 1.16 -17.25
C GLY A 64 53.91 0.03 -17.91
N SER A 65 54.56 -0.80 -18.74
CA SER A 65 54.36 -2.22 -19.13
C SER A 65 53.00 -2.96 -19.07
N PRO A 66 52.70 -3.89 -20.03
CA PRO A 66 51.39 -4.49 -20.22
C PRO A 66 51.20 -5.82 -19.48
N SER A 67 50.00 -6.06 -18.93
CA SER A 67 49.54 -7.41 -18.59
C SER A 67 48.38 -7.84 -19.50
N ARG A 68 48.64 -8.98 -20.12
CA ARG A 68 48.00 -9.57 -21.29
C ARG A 68 46.74 -10.34 -20.88
N TRP A 69 45.56 -9.75 -21.05
CA TRP A 69 44.31 -10.53 -21.10
C TRP A 69 43.95 -10.79 -22.55
N ARG A 70 43.94 -12.09 -22.89
CA ARG A 70 43.63 -12.60 -24.22
C ARG A 70 42.21 -12.20 -24.62
N THR A 71 42.09 -11.58 -25.78
CA THR A 71 40.88 -11.46 -26.57
C THR A 71 40.33 -12.86 -26.87
N ALA A 72 39.26 -13.24 -26.17
CA ALA A 72 38.30 -14.22 -26.65
C ALA A 72 37.08 -13.41 -27.11
N GLY A 73 36.73 -13.53 -28.39
CA GLY A 73 35.67 -12.72 -29.01
C GLY A 73 34.35 -12.86 -28.25
N MET A 74 33.85 -11.74 -27.73
CA MET A 74 32.48 -11.63 -27.26
C MET A 74 31.56 -11.85 -28.46
N ARG A 75 30.86 -12.98 -28.47
CA ARG A 75 29.73 -13.21 -29.35
C ARG A 75 28.55 -12.45 -28.72
N ASP A 76 28.33 -11.24 -29.20
CA ASP A 76 27.23 -10.38 -28.78
C ASP A 76 25.90 -11.04 -29.20
N LYS A 77 25.30 -11.84 -28.32
CA LYS A 77 23.93 -12.30 -28.47
C LYS A 77 23.03 -11.22 -27.88
N GLY A 78 22.66 -10.25 -28.70
CA GLY A 78 21.61 -9.29 -28.38
C GLY A 78 20.34 -10.00 -27.92
N ARG A 79 19.70 -9.44 -26.89
CA ARG A 79 18.40 -9.84 -26.33
C ARG A 79 17.40 -10.04 -27.49
N ARG A 80 17.02 -11.29 -27.75
CA ARG A 80 16.11 -11.61 -28.86
C ARG A 80 14.72 -11.05 -28.55
N GLN A 81 14.17 -10.28 -29.50
CA GLN A 81 12.79 -9.80 -29.42
C GLN A 81 11.83 -11.00 -29.44
N ALA A 82 10.99 -11.13 -28.43
CA ALA A 82 9.91 -12.11 -28.39
C ALA A 82 8.83 -11.75 -29.44
N VAL A 83 9.03 -12.20 -30.68
CA VAL A 83 8.01 -12.10 -31.74
C VAL A 83 7.05 -13.28 -31.57
N ARG A 84 6.05 -13.14 -30.69
CA ARG A 84 4.88 -14.03 -30.66
C ARG A 84 3.94 -13.70 -31.82
N GLY A 85 4.38 -13.99 -33.04
CA GLY A 85 3.56 -13.99 -34.25
C GLY A 85 3.34 -15.41 -34.78
N PRO A 86 2.39 -15.64 -35.70
CA PRO A 86 2.10 -16.96 -36.28
C PRO A 86 3.26 -17.55 -37.12
N ALA A 87 4.39 -16.85 -37.22
CA ALA A 87 5.60 -17.28 -37.92
C ALA A 87 6.28 -18.51 -37.28
N PHE A 88 5.94 -18.86 -36.04
CA PHE A 88 6.40 -20.10 -35.38
C PHE A 88 5.99 -21.37 -36.15
N MET A 89 4.89 -21.33 -36.93
CA MET A 89 4.47 -22.49 -37.74
C MET A 89 5.32 -22.71 -39.01
N PHE A 90 6.20 -21.78 -39.39
CA PHE A 90 6.95 -21.84 -40.66
C PHE A 90 8.47 -21.70 -40.52
N GLY A 91 9.01 -21.70 -39.29
CA GLY A 91 10.44 -21.74 -39.02
C GLY A 91 11.00 -23.17 -39.01
N ALA A 92 12.09 -23.38 -39.74
CA ALA A 92 12.75 -24.67 -40.01
C ALA A 92 12.74 -25.68 -38.85
N ARG A 93 12.20 -26.88 -39.15
CA ARG A 93 12.41 -28.19 -38.47
C ARG A 93 13.36 -28.13 -37.27
N GLY A 94 12.79 -28.18 -36.06
CA GLY A 94 13.52 -28.62 -34.87
C GLY A 94 14.14 -30.01 -35.11
N PRO A 95 15.10 -30.45 -34.28
CA PRO A 95 15.64 -31.80 -34.37
C PRO A 95 14.45 -32.77 -34.38
N SER A 96 14.41 -33.67 -35.36
CA SER A 96 13.36 -34.66 -35.47
C SER A 96 13.40 -35.49 -34.20
N LEU A 97 12.40 -35.34 -33.32
CA LEU A 97 12.25 -36.21 -32.16
C LEU A 97 12.31 -37.65 -32.65
N THR A 98 13.14 -38.45 -32.01
CA THR A 98 13.11 -39.90 -32.24
C THR A 98 11.77 -40.44 -31.74
N ALA A 99 11.27 -41.53 -32.34
CA ALA A 99 10.03 -42.16 -31.89
C ALA A 99 10.11 -42.62 -30.41
N GLU A 100 11.33 -42.86 -29.90
CA GLU A 100 11.58 -43.11 -28.48
C GLU A 100 11.38 -41.86 -27.62
N GLU A 101 11.89 -40.70 -28.04
CA GLU A 101 11.70 -39.42 -27.32
C GLU A 101 10.24 -38.94 -27.35
N GLU A 102 9.54 -39.10 -28.48
CA GLU A 102 8.10 -38.78 -28.58
C GLU A 102 7.28 -39.64 -27.61
N ARG A 103 7.52 -40.96 -27.61
CA ARG A 103 6.88 -41.88 -26.67
C ARG A 103 7.20 -41.56 -25.20
N PHE A 104 8.41 -41.08 -24.93
CA PHE A 104 8.82 -40.66 -23.59
C PHE A 104 8.08 -39.39 -23.14
N LEU A 105 7.98 -38.39 -24.01
CA LEU A 105 7.24 -37.15 -23.73
C LEU A 105 5.75 -37.43 -23.50
N ASP A 106 5.12 -38.23 -24.35
CA ASP A 106 3.74 -38.66 -24.17
C ASP A 106 3.55 -39.39 -22.83
N ALA A 107 4.45 -40.33 -22.50
CA ALA A 107 4.39 -41.07 -21.25
C ALA A 107 4.52 -40.13 -20.02
N ALA A 108 5.36 -39.09 -20.11
CA ALA A 108 5.49 -38.09 -19.05
C ALA A 108 4.25 -37.18 -18.96
N GLU A 109 3.67 -36.78 -20.09
CA GLU A 109 2.48 -35.94 -20.17
C GLU A 109 1.24 -36.64 -19.60
N TYR A 110 1.02 -37.92 -19.96
CA TYR A 110 -0.10 -38.73 -19.46
C TYR A 110 0.14 -39.33 -18.07
N GLY A 111 1.34 -39.19 -17.50
CA GLY A 111 1.64 -39.69 -16.16
C GLY A 111 1.86 -41.21 -16.09
N ASN A 112 2.32 -41.84 -17.17
CA ASN A 112 2.55 -43.28 -17.23
C ASN A 112 3.87 -43.68 -16.53
N ILE A 113 3.81 -43.74 -15.19
CA ILE A 113 4.92 -44.04 -14.29
C ILE A 113 5.76 -45.28 -14.70
N PRO A 114 5.18 -46.47 -14.98
CA PRO A 114 5.98 -47.64 -15.31
C PRO A 114 6.72 -47.51 -16.63
N VAL A 115 6.10 -46.86 -17.63
CA VAL A 115 6.75 -46.62 -18.93
C VAL A 115 7.88 -45.62 -18.78
N VAL A 116 7.65 -44.49 -18.09
CA VAL A 116 8.69 -43.49 -17.83
C VAL A 116 9.86 -44.12 -17.08
N ARG A 117 9.60 -44.86 -15.98
CA ARG A 117 10.64 -45.55 -15.21
C ARG A 117 11.46 -46.50 -16.08
N LYS A 118 10.77 -47.35 -16.85
CA LYS A 118 11.41 -48.34 -17.71
C LYS A 118 12.32 -47.67 -18.74
N MET A 119 11.83 -46.63 -19.41
CA MET A 119 12.63 -45.88 -20.41
C MET A 119 13.81 -45.16 -19.76
N LEU A 120 13.66 -44.66 -18.52
CA LEU A 120 14.73 -43.96 -17.79
C LEU A 120 15.84 -44.88 -17.26
N GLU A 121 15.54 -46.18 -17.11
CA GLU A 121 16.45 -47.23 -16.64
C GLU A 121 17.09 -48.03 -17.80
N GLU A 122 16.32 -48.32 -18.86
CA GLU A 122 16.73 -49.21 -19.95
C GLU A 122 17.30 -48.47 -21.19
N SER A 123 16.92 -47.21 -21.43
CA SER A 123 17.32 -46.51 -22.65
C SER A 123 18.65 -45.77 -22.48
N GLN A 124 19.67 -46.17 -23.25
CA GLN A 124 20.99 -45.52 -23.29
C GLN A 124 21.08 -44.38 -24.32
N THR A 125 20.18 -44.36 -25.30
CA THR A 125 20.07 -43.36 -26.37
C THR A 125 19.15 -42.20 -26.04
N LEU A 126 18.36 -42.31 -24.97
CA LEU A 126 17.32 -41.34 -24.63
C LEU A 126 17.93 -40.04 -24.09
N ASN A 127 17.65 -38.93 -24.76
CA ASN A 127 17.89 -37.61 -24.21
C ASN A 127 16.75 -37.22 -23.26
N VAL A 128 17.05 -37.10 -21.96
CA VAL A 128 16.06 -36.70 -20.93
C VAL A 128 15.59 -35.25 -21.11
N ASN A 129 16.41 -34.41 -21.74
CA ASN A 129 16.08 -33.00 -22.06
C ASN A 129 15.52 -32.85 -23.47
N CYS A 130 14.83 -33.87 -23.99
CA CYS A 130 14.08 -33.71 -25.22
C CYS A 130 12.95 -32.68 -25.03
N VAL A 131 12.65 -31.95 -26.10
CA VAL A 131 11.65 -30.88 -26.13
C VAL A 131 10.53 -31.23 -27.10
N ASP A 132 9.29 -30.91 -26.75
CA ASP A 132 8.15 -31.05 -27.64
C ASP A 132 8.15 -29.97 -28.76
N TYR A 133 7.08 -29.96 -29.58
CA TYR A 133 6.90 -28.96 -30.63
C TYR A 133 6.69 -27.52 -30.12
N MET A 134 6.37 -27.34 -28.84
CA MET A 134 6.28 -26.07 -28.13
C MET A 134 7.56 -25.71 -27.38
N GLY A 135 8.59 -26.57 -27.45
CA GLY A 135 9.85 -26.38 -26.75
C GLY A 135 9.81 -26.79 -25.27
N GLN A 136 8.88 -27.61 -24.79
CA GLN A 136 8.75 -28.02 -23.39
C GLN A 136 9.48 -29.34 -23.09
N ASN A 137 10.17 -29.40 -21.96
CA ASN A 137 10.82 -30.61 -21.45
C ASN A 137 9.80 -31.55 -20.78
N ALA A 138 10.13 -32.84 -20.69
CA ALA A 138 9.35 -33.84 -19.95
C ALA A 138 8.99 -33.42 -18.52
N LEU A 139 9.90 -32.72 -17.82
CA LEU A 139 9.64 -32.19 -16.47
C LEU A 139 8.57 -31.09 -16.47
N GLN A 140 8.59 -30.16 -17.43
CA GLN A 140 7.59 -29.09 -17.53
C GLN A 140 6.20 -29.66 -17.84
N LEU A 141 6.13 -30.70 -18.69
CA LEU A 141 4.88 -31.44 -19.01
C LEU A 141 4.34 -32.17 -17.77
N ALA A 142 5.19 -32.95 -17.09
CA ALA A 142 4.80 -33.68 -15.88
C ALA A 142 4.30 -32.74 -14.77
N VAL A 143 4.99 -31.61 -14.56
CA VAL A 143 4.58 -30.59 -13.58
C VAL A 143 3.30 -29.88 -14.01
N GLY A 144 3.13 -29.60 -15.31
CA GLY A 144 1.93 -28.97 -15.85
C GLY A 144 0.65 -29.75 -15.54
N ASN A 145 0.75 -31.08 -15.59
CA ASN A 145 -0.35 -32.02 -15.37
C ASN A 145 -0.41 -32.59 -13.93
N GLU A 146 0.39 -32.06 -13.00
CA GLU A 146 0.42 -32.46 -11.58
C GLU A 146 0.86 -33.93 -11.32
N HIS A 147 1.70 -34.49 -12.19
CA HIS A 147 2.22 -35.86 -12.01
C HIS A 147 3.39 -35.90 -11.03
N LEU A 148 3.10 -35.95 -9.73
CA LEU A 148 4.11 -35.94 -8.66
C LEU A 148 5.10 -37.10 -8.77
N GLU A 149 4.63 -38.34 -8.93
CA GLU A 149 5.51 -39.51 -8.97
C GLU A 149 6.45 -39.49 -10.18
N VAL A 150 5.96 -39.05 -11.34
CA VAL A 150 6.79 -38.87 -12.54
C VAL A 150 7.82 -37.77 -12.29
N THR A 151 7.42 -36.67 -11.65
CA THR A 151 8.32 -35.57 -11.29
C THR A 151 9.43 -36.04 -10.36
N GLU A 152 9.12 -36.82 -9.32
CA GLU A 152 10.12 -37.40 -8.42
C GLU A 152 11.07 -38.37 -9.13
N LEU A 153 10.59 -39.13 -10.12
CA LEU A 153 11.44 -40.02 -10.92
C LEU A 153 12.39 -39.23 -11.83
N LEU A 154 11.89 -38.19 -12.47
CA LEU A 154 12.71 -37.32 -13.32
C LEU A 154 13.79 -36.62 -12.47
N LEU A 155 13.42 -36.03 -11.33
CA LEU A 155 14.34 -35.33 -10.42
C LEU A 155 15.47 -36.20 -9.84
N LYS A 156 15.39 -37.53 -9.92
CA LYS A 156 16.51 -38.42 -9.55
C LYS A 156 17.67 -38.37 -10.54
N LYS A 157 17.47 -37.85 -11.76
CA LYS A 157 18.53 -37.69 -12.76
C LYS A 157 19.21 -36.33 -12.59
N GLU A 158 20.55 -36.34 -12.56
CA GLU A 158 21.34 -35.13 -12.28
C GLU A 158 21.43 -34.15 -13.47
N ASN A 159 21.21 -34.62 -14.70
CA ASN A 159 21.40 -33.83 -15.92
C ASN A 159 20.11 -33.15 -16.44
N LEU A 160 19.25 -32.67 -15.55
CA LEU A 160 18.00 -32.00 -15.94
C LEU A 160 18.20 -30.51 -16.23
N ALA A 161 17.79 -30.08 -17.41
CA ALA A 161 17.68 -28.68 -17.78
C ALA A 161 16.29 -28.11 -17.41
N ARG A 162 16.18 -26.77 -17.32
CA ARG A 162 14.91 -26.03 -17.13
C ARG A 162 14.13 -26.33 -15.84
N ILE A 163 14.82 -26.80 -14.79
CA ILE A 163 14.21 -27.07 -13.48
C ILE A 163 13.65 -25.77 -12.85
N GLY A 164 14.26 -24.61 -13.14
CA GLY A 164 13.81 -23.31 -12.67
C GLY A 164 12.47 -22.88 -13.27
N ASP A 165 12.22 -23.10 -14.56
CA ASP A 165 10.90 -22.82 -15.14
C ASP A 165 9.82 -23.77 -14.60
N ALA A 166 10.15 -25.06 -14.45
CA ALA A 166 9.25 -26.03 -13.83
C ALA A 166 8.86 -25.60 -12.40
N LEU A 167 9.80 -25.07 -11.62
CA LEU A 167 9.52 -24.50 -10.31
C LEU A 167 8.55 -23.31 -10.40
N LEU A 168 8.78 -22.35 -11.29
CA LEU A 168 7.89 -21.18 -11.45
C LEU A 168 6.49 -21.60 -11.91
N LEU A 169 6.38 -22.60 -12.79
CA LEU A 169 5.10 -23.18 -13.20
C LEU A 169 4.36 -23.83 -12.02
N ALA A 170 5.05 -24.64 -11.23
CA ALA A 170 4.48 -25.29 -10.04
C ALA A 170 3.97 -24.26 -9.02
N ILE A 171 4.72 -23.16 -8.81
CA ILE A 171 4.32 -22.04 -7.93
C ILE A 171 3.08 -21.34 -8.48
N SER A 172 3.05 -21.06 -9.79
CA SER A 172 1.92 -20.39 -10.45
C SER A 172 0.61 -21.18 -10.32
N LYS A 173 0.69 -22.51 -10.42
CA LYS A 173 -0.46 -23.41 -10.21
C LYS A 173 -0.78 -23.62 -8.72
N GLY A 174 0.24 -23.60 -7.87
CA GLY A 174 0.14 -23.81 -6.42
C GLY A 174 0.28 -25.28 -6.01
N TYR A 175 1.06 -26.08 -6.75
CA TYR A 175 1.30 -27.49 -6.45
C TYR A 175 2.36 -27.65 -5.35
N VAL A 176 1.94 -27.56 -4.09
CA VAL A 176 2.85 -27.49 -2.93
C VAL A 176 3.79 -28.69 -2.83
N ARG A 177 3.27 -29.92 -3.03
CA ARG A 177 4.07 -31.16 -2.97
C ARG A 177 5.15 -31.22 -4.06
N ILE A 178 4.80 -30.77 -5.26
CA ILE A 178 5.73 -30.72 -6.39
C ILE A 178 6.80 -29.65 -6.14
N VAL A 179 6.41 -28.49 -5.62
CA VAL A 179 7.37 -27.44 -5.22
C VAL A 179 8.35 -27.97 -4.18
N GLU A 180 7.88 -28.70 -3.17
CA GLU A 180 8.73 -29.32 -2.16
C GLU A 180 9.71 -30.35 -2.75
N ALA A 181 9.22 -31.22 -3.64
CA ALA A 181 10.06 -32.19 -4.35
C ALA A 181 11.15 -31.49 -5.18
N ILE A 182 10.80 -30.43 -5.92
CA ILE A 182 11.75 -29.65 -6.72
C ILE A 182 12.76 -28.93 -5.83
N LEU A 183 12.34 -28.31 -4.73
CA LEU A 183 13.23 -27.63 -3.78
C LEU A 183 14.13 -28.61 -2.99
N GLY A 184 13.80 -29.89 -2.96
CA GLY A 184 14.63 -30.97 -2.42
C GLY A 184 15.80 -31.36 -3.35
N HIS A 185 15.77 -30.96 -4.62
CA HIS A 185 16.80 -31.29 -5.60
C HIS A 185 18.14 -30.58 -5.26
N PRO A 186 19.30 -31.27 -5.36
CA PRO A 186 20.62 -30.70 -5.02
C PRO A 186 20.97 -29.43 -5.81
N GLY A 187 20.41 -29.26 -7.01
CA GLY A 187 20.55 -28.03 -7.81
C GLY A 187 20.02 -26.76 -7.14
N PHE A 188 19.11 -26.87 -6.16
CA PHE A 188 18.60 -25.75 -5.37
C PHE A 188 19.21 -25.66 -3.95
N ALA A 189 20.14 -26.55 -3.59
CA ALA A 189 20.77 -26.56 -2.28
C ALA A 189 21.60 -25.30 -1.99
N ALA A 190 22.13 -24.66 -3.04
CA ALA A 190 22.71 -23.33 -2.94
C ALA A 190 21.60 -22.26 -3.06
N SER A 191 21.13 -21.72 -1.93
CA SER A 191 20.07 -20.69 -1.84
C SER A 191 20.26 -19.48 -2.77
N ARG A 192 21.48 -19.26 -3.29
CA ARG A 192 21.82 -18.21 -4.25
C ARG A 192 20.96 -18.26 -5.53
N ARG A 193 20.49 -19.44 -5.98
CA ARG A 193 19.61 -19.56 -7.17
C ARG A 193 18.16 -19.15 -6.90
N LEU A 194 17.75 -19.07 -5.63
CA LEU A 194 16.41 -18.64 -5.22
C LEU A 194 16.33 -17.13 -4.97
N THR A 195 17.46 -16.50 -4.63
CA THR A 195 17.55 -15.06 -4.38
C THR A 195 17.89 -14.25 -5.63
N LEU A 196 18.67 -14.82 -6.55
CA LEU A 196 19.05 -14.14 -7.79
C LEU A 196 17.88 -14.08 -8.77
N SER A 197 17.72 -12.92 -9.39
CA SER A 197 16.79 -12.72 -10.49
C SER A 197 17.23 -13.53 -11.72
N PRO A 198 16.32 -14.14 -12.50
CA PRO A 198 16.66 -14.79 -13.77
C PRO A 198 17.53 -13.93 -14.68
N CYS A 199 17.26 -12.62 -14.78
CA CYS A 199 18.08 -11.65 -15.52
C CYS A 199 19.54 -11.56 -15.04
N GLU A 200 19.77 -11.65 -13.73
CA GLU A 200 21.12 -11.56 -13.14
C GLU A 200 21.88 -12.89 -13.29
N GLN A 201 21.14 -13.97 -13.56
CA GLN A 201 21.67 -15.31 -13.73
C GLN A 201 21.90 -15.69 -15.20
N GLU A 202 21.24 -15.03 -16.16
CA GLU A 202 21.51 -15.14 -17.61
C GLU A 202 22.98 -14.82 -17.97
N LEU A 203 23.65 -13.95 -17.21
CA LEU A 203 25.09 -13.68 -17.35
C LEU A 203 25.99 -14.90 -17.01
N ARG A 204 25.40 -15.99 -16.50
CA ARG A 204 26.10 -17.22 -16.09
C ARG A 204 25.82 -18.43 -16.99
N ASP A 205 25.16 -18.25 -18.14
CA ASP A 205 25.09 -19.24 -19.23
C ASP A 205 24.32 -20.55 -18.88
N ASP A 206 23.41 -20.52 -17.91
CA ASP A 206 22.58 -21.68 -17.54
C ASP A 206 21.13 -21.50 -18.09
N ASP A 207 20.65 -22.40 -18.96
CA ASP A 207 19.24 -22.52 -19.43
C ASP A 207 18.25 -22.92 -18.31
N PHE A 208 18.52 -22.48 -17.08
CA PHE A 208 17.87 -22.97 -15.87
C PHE A 208 16.42 -22.48 -15.73
N TYR A 209 16.17 -21.21 -16.06
CA TYR A 209 14.84 -20.58 -16.03
C TYR A 209 14.23 -20.40 -17.43
N ALA A 210 14.93 -20.85 -18.49
CA ALA A 210 14.43 -20.79 -19.86
C ALA A 210 13.19 -21.68 -20.00
N TYR A 211 12.16 -21.14 -20.64
CA TYR A 211 10.96 -21.90 -20.99
C TYR A 211 11.18 -22.64 -22.32
N ASP A 212 11.63 -21.89 -23.33
CA ASP A 212 11.97 -22.32 -24.68
C ASP A 212 13.27 -21.63 -25.16
N GLU A 213 13.60 -21.76 -26.44
CA GLU A 213 14.74 -21.09 -27.07
C GLU A 213 14.55 -19.56 -27.24
N ASP A 214 13.32 -19.07 -27.03
CA ASP A 214 12.91 -17.68 -27.25
C ASP A 214 12.85 -16.87 -25.95
N GLY A 215 12.86 -17.52 -24.78
CA GLY A 215 13.09 -16.88 -23.48
C GLY A 215 12.43 -17.56 -22.29
N THR A 216 12.17 -16.76 -21.25
CA THR A 216 11.55 -17.20 -19.99
C THR A 216 10.02 -17.03 -20.02
N ARG A 217 9.30 -17.88 -19.27
CA ARG A 217 7.82 -17.84 -19.21
C ARG A 217 7.30 -16.55 -18.55
N PHE A 218 7.97 -16.14 -17.48
CA PHE A 218 7.63 -14.96 -16.70
C PHE A 218 8.61 -13.83 -16.98
N SER A 219 8.27 -12.60 -16.59
CA SER A 219 9.22 -11.49 -16.71
C SER A 219 10.51 -11.84 -15.95
N PRO A 220 11.69 -11.59 -16.55
CA PRO A 220 12.95 -12.14 -16.07
C PRO A 220 13.44 -11.49 -14.76
N ASP A 221 12.72 -10.50 -14.25
CA ASP A 221 12.85 -9.86 -12.94
C ASP A 221 12.08 -10.59 -11.82
N ILE A 222 11.26 -11.58 -12.15
CA ILE A 222 10.43 -12.29 -11.18
C ILE A 222 11.22 -13.47 -10.59
N THR A 223 11.51 -13.39 -9.30
CA THR A 223 12.06 -14.51 -8.52
C THR A 223 10.94 -15.44 -8.05
N PRO A 224 11.25 -16.71 -7.69
CA PRO A 224 10.25 -17.67 -7.19
C PRO A 224 9.43 -17.13 -6.01
N ILE A 225 10.06 -16.38 -5.09
CA ILE A 225 9.38 -15.79 -3.93
C ILE A 225 8.45 -14.63 -4.32
N ILE A 226 8.82 -13.81 -5.32
CA ILE A 226 7.96 -12.75 -5.84
C ILE A 226 6.72 -13.37 -6.51
N LEU A 227 6.90 -14.43 -7.30
CA LEU A 227 5.78 -15.11 -7.94
C LEU A 227 4.84 -15.76 -6.92
N ALA A 228 5.38 -16.45 -5.91
CA ALA A 228 4.58 -17.05 -4.84
C ALA A 228 3.76 -16.00 -4.08
N ALA A 229 4.35 -14.83 -3.83
CA ALA A 229 3.69 -13.69 -3.23
C ALA A 229 2.58 -13.11 -4.12
N HIS A 230 2.80 -12.99 -5.43
CA HIS A 230 1.78 -12.51 -6.39
C HIS A 230 0.57 -13.46 -6.47
N CYS A 231 0.79 -14.76 -6.33
CA CYS A 231 -0.25 -15.78 -6.34
C CYS A 231 -0.94 -15.97 -4.98
N HIS A 232 -0.51 -15.25 -3.93
CA HIS A 232 -1.01 -15.35 -2.56
C HIS A 232 -0.99 -16.79 -1.97
N LYS A 233 0.04 -17.58 -2.31
CA LYS A 233 0.17 -18.98 -1.85
C LYS A 233 0.97 -19.05 -0.54
N TYR A 234 0.28 -19.02 0.60
CA TYR A 234 0.90 -18.97 1.94
C TYR A 234 1.88 -20.12 2.20
N GLU A 235 1.52 -21.35 1.89
CA GLU A 235 2.37 -22.53 2.12
C GLU A 235 3.67 -22.48 1.32
N VAL A 236 3.58 -22.10 0.04
CA VAL A 236 4.74 -21.94 -0.84
C VAL A 236 5.63 -20.78 -0.38
N VAL A 237 5.04 -19.65 0.00
CA VAL A 237 5.79 -18.50 0.56
C VAL A 237 6.52 -18.92 1.83
N HIS A 238 5.88 -19.66 2.73
CA HIS A 238 6.50 -20.18 3.94
C HIS A 238 7.68 -21.11 3.63
N LEU A 239 7.49 -22.05 2.70
CA LEU A 239 8.54 -23.00 2.28
C LEU A 239 9.76 -22.28 1.69
N LEU A 240 9.54 -21.25 0.86
CA LEU A 240 10.62 -20.44 0.27
C LEU A 240 11.33 -19.58 1.32
N LEU A 241 10.60 -19.01 2.29
CA LEU A 241 11.17 -18.27 3.41
C LEU A 241 12.05 -19.16 4.30
N LEU A 242 11.64 -20.42 4.55
CA LEU A 242 12.44 -21.41 5.29
C LEU A 242 13.77 -21.73 4.58
N LYS A 243 13.80 -21.69 3.25
CA LYS A 243 15.03 -21.85 2.44
C LYS A 243 15.89 -20.59 2.38
N GLY A 244 15.48 -19.51 3.05
CA GLY A 244 16.20 -18.23 3.13
C GLY A 244 15.95 -17.27 1.98
N ALA A 245 14.97 -17.54 1.10
CA ALA A 245 14.64 -16.64 0.01
C ALA A 245 13.75 -15.49 0.50
N ARG A 246 14.32 -14.27 0.60
CA ARG A 246 13.58 -13.05 0.94
C ARG A 246 13.54 -12.09 -0.25
N ILE A 247 12.47 -11.33 -0.35
CA ILE A 247 12.34 -10.27 -1.36
C ILE A 247 13.22 -9.09 -0.93
N GLU A 248 14.15 -8.71 -1.79
CA GLU A 248 14.96 -7.51 -1.58
C GLU A 248 14.11 -6.25 -1.72
N ARG A 249 14.27 -5.31 -0.79
CA ARG A 249 13.57 -4.03 -0.87
C ARG A 249 14.19 -3.19 -1.99
N PRO A 250 13.38 -2.68 -2.93
CA PRO A 250 13.89 -1.82 -3.98
C PRO A 250 14.46 -0.53 -3.40
N HIS A 251 15.50 0.01 -4.04
CA HIS A 251 16.08 1.29 -3.64
C HIS A 251 15.10 2.45 -3.85
N ASP A 252 15.34 3.56 -3.17
CA ASP A 252 14.59 4.81 -3.38
C ASP A 252 14.64 5.23 -4.86
N TYR A 253 13.55 5.84 -5.33
CA TYR A 253 13.39 6.27 -6.73
C TYR A 253 14.54 7.15 -7.20
N PHE A 254 15.06 8.02 -6.31
CA PHE A 254 16.12 8.96 -6.62
C PHE A 254 17.54 8.44 -6.30
N CYS A 255 17.68 7.14 -6.01
CA CYS A 255 18.99 6.54 -5.72
C CYS A 255 19.92 6.64 -6.94
N ARG A 256 21.19 6.96 -6.70
CA ARG A 256 22.24 7.11 -7.73
C ARG A 256 23.38 6.11 -7.56
N CYS A 257 23.13 4.96 -6.96
CA CYS A 257 24.16 3.91 -6.88
C CYS A 257 24.51 3.38 -8.28
N ALA A 258 25.70 2.78 -8.40
CA ALA A 258 26.21 2.25 -9.68
C ALA A 258 25.25 1.23 -10.30
N ASP A 259 24.69 0.32 -9.49
CA ASP A 259 23.78 -0.73 -9.96
C ASP A 259 22.46 -0.17 -10.51
N CYS A 260 21.85 0.81 -9.82
CA CYS A 260 20.63 1.46 -10.29
C CYS A 260 20.89 2.30 -11.54
N ALA A 261 22.01 3.03 -11.57
CA ALA A 261 22.38 3.84 -12.73
C ALA A 261 22.63 2.97 -13.97
N GLU A 262 23.29 1.83 -13.81
CA GLU A 262 23.55 0.90 -14.90
C GLU A 262 22.27 0.20 -15.38
N LYS A 263 21.43 -0.32 -14.46
CA LYS A 263 20.13 -0.91 -14.82
C LYS A 263 19.22 0.08 -15.54
N GLN A 264 19.22 1.35 -15.12
CA GLN A 264 18.46 2.43 -15.77
C GLN A 264 19.02 2.78 -17.15
N ARG A 265 20.35 2.77 -17.33
CA ARG A 265 21.03 3.05 -18.60
C ARG A 265 20.80 1.95 -19.63
N LEU A 266 20.78 0.69 -19.18
CA LEU A 266 20.51 -0.47 -20.03
C LEU A 266 19.05 -0.50 -20.47
N ASP A 267 18.11 -0.43 -19.52
CA ASP A 267 16.67 -0.48 -19.81
C ASP A 267 15.83 0.13 -18.68
N ALA A 268 15.49 1.41 -18.83
CA ALA A 268 14.66 2.15 -17.89
C ALA A 268 13.26 1.53 -17.71
N PHE A 269 12.68 0.96 -18.78
CA PHE A 269 11.35 0.37 -18.71
C PHE A 269 11.37 -0.93 -17.90
N SER A 270 12.30 -1.84 -18.21
CA SER A 270 12.47 -3.07 -17.41
C SER A 270 12.84 -2.76 -15.96
N HIS A 271 13.62 -1.71 -15.69
CA HIS A 271 13.93 -1.31 -14.32
C HIS A 271 12.68 -0.85 -13.55
N SER A 272 11.82 -0.03 -14.16
CA SER A 272 10.54 0.37 -13.56
C SER A 272 9.59 -0.83 -13.34
N ARG A 273 9.57 -1.78 -14.29
CA ARG A 273 8.77 -3.02 -14.19
C ARG A 273 9.23 -3.93 -13.04
N SER A 274 10.55 -4.08 -12.89
CA SER A 274 11.15 -4.83 -11.79
C SER A 274 10.80 -4.26 -10.42
N ARG A 275 10.84 -2.92 -10.30
CA ARG A 275 10.48 -2.22 -9.07
C ARG A 275 9.02 -2.48 -8.66
N ILE A 276 8.08 -2.34 -9.60
CA ILE A 276 6.67 -2.58 -9.29
C ILE A 276 6.38 -4.06 -8.97
N ASN A 277 7.08 -4.99 -9.64
CA ASN A 277 6.95 -6.42 -9.34
C ASN A 277 7.46 -6.77 -7.93
N ALA A 278 8.58 -6.16 -7.51
CA ALA A 278 9.10 -6.28 -6.14
C ALA A 278 8.09 -5.71 -5.12
N TYR A 279 7.58 -4.49 -5.34
CA TYR A 279 6.56 -3.90 -4.46
C TYR A 279 5.26 -4.70 -4.41
N LYS A 280 4.84 -5.30 -5.53
CA LYS A 280 3.68 -6.18 -5.58
C LYS A 280 3.89 -7.45 -4.76
N GLY A 281 5.11 -7.99 -4.72
CA GLY A 281 5.47 -9.08 -3.82
C GLY A 281 5.44 -8.67 -2.35
N LEU A 282 6.07 -7.52 -2.01
CA LEU A 282 6.13 -6.99 -0.64
C LEU A 282 4.76 -6.60 -0.07
N ALA A 283 3.86 -6.08 -0.92
CA ALA A 283 2.51 -5.66 -0.54
C ALA A 283 1.51 -6.83 -0.41
N SER A 284 1.92 -8.06 -0.74
CA SER A 284 1.05 -9.22 -0.65
C SER A 284 0.76 -9.60 0.81
N PRO A 285 -0.50 -9.94 1.16
CA PRO A 285 -0.86 -10.39 2.50
C PRO A 285 -0.07 -11.62 2.97
N ALA A 286 0.20 -12.55 2.04
CA ALA A 286 0.97 -13.75 2.32
C ALA A 286 2.40 -13.44 2.77
N TYR A 287 3.07 -12.52 2.08
CA TYR A 287 4.42 -12.12 2.45
C TYR A 287 4.43 -11.29 3.73
N LEU A 288 3.52 -10.31 3.88
CA LEU A 288 3.43 -9.48 5.08
C LEU A 288 3.22 -10.32 6.34
N SER A 289 2.30 -11.28 6.30
CA SER A 289 1.95 -12.13 7.46
C SER A 289 3.08 -13.06 7.89
N LEU A 290 3.90 -13.56 6.96
CA LEU A 290 4.89 -14.60 7.24
C LEU A 290 6.33 -14.08 7.39
N SER A 291 6.63 -12.89 6.85
CA SER A 291 8.00 -12.37 6.79
C SER A 291 8.34 -11.33 7.86
N SER A 292 7.33 -10.64 8.40
CA SER A 292 7.49 -9.51 9.31
C SER A 292 7.01 -9.86 10.73
N GLU A 293 7.73 -9.36 11.74
CA GLU A 293 7.39 -9.55 13.15
C GLU A 293 6.13 -8.75 13.53
N ASP A 294 6.06 -7.48 13.10
CA ASP A 294 4.87 -6.63 13.20
C ASP A 294 4.28 -6.38 11.78
N PRO A 295 3.31 -7.20 11.35
CA PRO A 295 2.71 -7.06 10.03
C PRO A 295 1.84 -5.80 9.91
N VAL A 296 1.28 -5.31 11.00
CA VAL A 296 0.40 -4.12 10.99
C VAL A 296 1.22 -2.86 10.76
N LEU A 297 2.32 -2.68 11.50
CA LEU A 297 3.20 -1.53 11.30
C LEU A 297 3.83 -1.55 9.91
N THR A 298 4.36 -2.72 9.49
CA THR A 298 5.00 -2.89 8.18
C THR A 298 4.02 -2.55 7.05
N ALA A 299 2.78 -3.02 7.13
CA ALA A 299 1.76 -2.73 6.13
C ALA A 299 1.37 -1.24 6.11
N LEU A 300 1.27 -0.58 7.27
CA LEU A 300 0.99 0.86 7.36
C LEU A 300 2.10 1.70 6.71
N GLU A 301 3.37 1.41 7.02
CA GLU A 301 4.52 2.11 6.44
C GLU A 301 4.60 1.88 4.92
N LEU A 302 4.48 0.63 4.48
CA LEU A 302 4.50 0.27 3.06
C LEU A 302 3.34 0.93 2.30
N SER A 303 2.14 1.00 2.90
CA SER A 303 0.99 1.66 2.27
C SER A 303 1.24 3.15 1.98
N ASN A 304 1.96 3.84 2.87
CA ASN A 304 2.32 5.24 2.74
C ASN A 304 3.47 5.44 1.74
N GLU A 305 4.45 4.54 1.73
CA GLU A 305 5.51 4.53 0.72
C GLU A 305 4.93 4.36 -0.69
N LEU A 306 4.06 3.38 -0.90
CA LEU A 306 3.37 3.16 -2.18
C LEU A 306 2.50 4.36 -2.57
N ALA A 307 1.85 5.02 -1.61
CA ALA A 307 1.06 6.22 -1.89
C ALA A 307 1.92 7.41 -2.33
N LYS A 308 3.13 7.55 -1.80
CA LYS A 308 4.11 8.55 -2.25
C LYS A 308 4.65 8.22 -3.64
N LEU A 309 5.03 6.96 -3.86
CA LEU A 309 5.52 6.49 -5.17
C LEU A 309 4.48 6.67 -6.28
N ALA A 310 3.19 6.47 -5.98
CA ALA A 310 2.10 6.74 -6.92
C ALA A 310 2.02 8.22 -7.37
N ASN A 311 2.57 9.16 -6.61
CA ASN A 311 2.64 10.57 -6.99
C ASN A 311 3.93 10.92 -7.74
N ILE A 312 4.98 10.11 -7.56
CA ILE A 312 6.28 10.26 -8.24
C ILE A 312 6.21 9.63 -9.64
N GLU A 313 5.87 8.33 -9.72
CA GLU A 313 5.70 7.58 -10.97
C GLU A 313 4.27 7.72 -11.47
N LYS A 314 4.06 8.56 -12.50
CA LYS A 314 2.72 8.85 -13.02
C LYS A 314 2.20 7.74 -13.93
N GLU A 315 3.10 7.01 -14.57
CA GLU A 315 2.82 5.94 -15.55
C GLU A 315 2.14 4.75 -14.88
N PHE A 316 2.65 4.30 -13.73
CA PHE A 316 2.12 3.16 -12.97
C PHE A 316 1.30 3.57 -11.74
N LYS A 317 0.83 4.82 -11.71
CA LYS A 317 0.09 5.42 -10.59
C LYS A 317 -1.08 4.58 -10.09
N ASN A 318 -1.83 3.99 -11.03
CA ASN A 318 -3.00 3.17 -10.69
C ASN A 318 -2.62 1.87 -9.98
N ASP A 319 -1.49 1.27 -10.36
CA ASP A 319 -1.05 0.01 -9.78
C ASP A 319 -0.49 0.23 -8.37
N TYR A 320 0.32 1.27 -8.14
CA TYR A 320 0.75 1.64 -6.79
C TYR A 320 -0.42 1.97 -5.86
N ARG A 321 -1.47 2.64 -6.37
CA ARG A 321 -2.68 2.90 -5.59
C ARG A 321 -3.42 1.62 -5.22
N LYS A 322 -3.52 0.65 -6.13
CA LYS A 322 -4.11 -0.67 -5.85
C LYS A 322 -3.32 -1.41 -4.77
N LEU A 323 -1.98 -1.43 -4.88
CA LEU A 323 -1.11 -2.05 -3.87
C LEU A 323 -1.21 -1.34 -2.50
N SER A 324 -1.25 -0.01 -2.49
CA SER A 324 -1.45 0.76 -1.26
C SER A 324 -2.80 0.42 -0.60
N MET A 325 -3.86 0.29 -1.40
CA MET A 325 -5.17 -0.14 -0.90
C MET A 325 -5.16 -1.59 -0.38
N GLN A 326 -4.45 -2.50 -1.05
CA GLN A 326 -4.28 -3.89 -0.58
C GLN A 326 -3.61 -3.94 0.81
N CYS A 327 -2.55 -3.16 1.04
CA CYS A 327 -1.93 -3.07 2.37
C CYS A 327 -2.89 -2.49 3.41
N LYS A 328 -3.69 -1.47 3.05
CA LYS A 328 -4.70 -0.88 3.96
C LYS A 328 -5.81 -1.86 4.31
N ASP A 329 -6.31 -2.59 3.32
CA ASP A 329 -7.36 -3.59 3.52
C ASP A 329 -6.86 -4.80 4.31
N PHE A 330 -5.58 -5.19 4.16
CA PHE A 330 -4.93 -6.19 5.00
C PHE A 330 -4.96 -5.80 6.49
N VAL A 331 -4.56 -4.55 6.83
CA VAL A 331 -4.57 -4.07 8.22
C VAL A 331 -5.99 -4.04 8.81
N VAL A 332 -7.00 -3.69 8.00
CA VAL A 332 -8.40 -3.77 8.42
C VAL A 332 -8.80 -5.22 8.67
N GLY A 333 -8.46 -6.14 7.77
CA GLY A 333 -8.75 -7.57 7.94
C GLY A 333 -8.12 -8.19 9.18
N VAL A 334 -6.92 -7.75 9.59
CA VAL A 334 -6.32 -8.19 10.87
C VAL A 334 -7.12 -7.67 12.07
N LEU A 335 -7.61 -6.42 12.02
CA LEU A 335 -8.43 -5.84 13.09
C LEU A 335 -9.82 -6.48 13.19
N ASP A 336 -10.38 -6.95 12.07
CA ASP A 336 -11.67 -7.64 12.00
C ASP A 336 -11.63 -9.01 12.73
N LEU A 337 -10.45 -9.63 12.79
CA LEU A 337 -10.25 -10.95 13.41
C LEU A 337 -10.11 -10.91 14.94
N CYS A 338 -9.95 -9.72 15.53
CA CYS A 338 -9.80 -9.55 16.98
C CYS A 338 -11.09 -9.89 17.72
N ARG A 339 -10.98 -10.66 18.80
CA ARG A 339 -12.10 -11.14 19.62
C ARG A 339 -12.18 -10.43 20.96
N ASP A 340 -11.02 -10.12 21.53
CA ASP A 340 -10.93 -9.54 22.88
C ASP A 340 -10.47 -8.09 22.85
N SER A 341 -10.84 -7.33 23.89
CA SER A 341 -10.43 -5.92 24.01
C SER A 341 -8.91 -5.77 24.17
N GLU A 342 -8.24 -6.78 24.74
CA GLU A 342 -6.79 -6.81 24.86
C GLU A 342 -6.10 -6.92 23.49
N GLU A 343 -6.59 -7.76 22.59
CA GLU A 343 -6.07 -7.88 21.22
C GLU A 343 -6.26 -6.57 20.45
N VAL A 344 -7.44 -5.94 20.58
CA VAL A 344 -7.72 -4.64 19.96
C VAL A 344 -6.79 -3.55 20.53
N GLU A 345 -6.60 -3.50 21.85
CA GLU A 345 -5.68 -2.55 22.48
C GLU A 345 -4.23 -2.78 22.05
N ALA A 346 -3.78 -4.02 21.93
CA ALA A 346 -2.45 -4.38 21.44
C ALA A 346 -2.24 -3.92 19.99
N ILE A 347 -3.25 -4.06 19.12
CA ILE A 347 -3.18 -3.54 17.75
C ILE A 347 -3.17 -2.01 17.72
N LEU A 348 -4.02 -1.34 18.50
CA LEU A 348 -4.17 0.13 18.43
C LEU A 348 -3.01 0.89 19.08
N ASN A 349 -2.37 0.32 20.10
CA ASN A 349 -1.27 0.95 20.85
C ASN A 349 0.13 0.46 20.44
N GLY A 350 0.25 -0.75 19.91
CA GLY A 350 1.55 -1.40 19.64
C GLY A 350 2.31 -1.79 20.89
N ASP A 351 3.55 -2.26 20.72
CA ASP A 351 4.40 -2.69 21.83
C ASP A 351 4.72 -1.53 22.77
N LEU A 352 4.24 -1.65 24.01
CA LEU A 352 4.46 -0.72 25.10
C LEU A 352 5.87 -0.83 25.72
N GLU A 353 6.68 -1.82 25.33
CA GLU A 353 7.99 -2.10 25.95
C GLU A 353 9.09 -1.09 25.57
N SER A 354 8.92 -0.31 24.50
CA SER A 354 9.88 0.72 24.10
C SER A 354 9.73 2.06 24.86
N ALA A 355 8.74 2.19 25.73
CA ALA A 355 8.51 3.39 26.54
C ALA A 355 9.07 3.21 27.96
N GLU A 356 9.97 4.10 28.38
CA GLU A 356 10.61 4.07 29.70
C GLU A 356 9.62 3.89 30.88
N PRO A 357 10.03 3.17 31.95
CA PRO A 357 9.13 2.68 33.00
C PRO A 357 8.56 3.76 33.95
N LEU A 358 8.79 5.06 33.72
CA LEU A 358 8.41 6.13 34.66
C LEU A 358 7.00 6.71 34.43
N GLU A 359 6.32 6.38 33.33
CA GLU A 359 5.02 6.98 32.94
C GLU A 359 3.88 5.95 32.85
N THR A 360 3.90 4.92 33.71
CA THR A 360 2.97 3.77 33.72
C THR A 360 1.48 4.13 33.84
N HIS A 361 1.13 5.34 34.30
CA HIS A 361 -0.27 5.75 34.51
C HIS A 361 -0.84 6.74 33.47
N ARG A 362 -0.03 7.29 32.56
CA ARG A 362 -0.51 8.23 31.51
C ARG A 362 -0.53 7.64 30.10
N HIS A 363 0.15 6.52 29.87
CA HIS A 363 0.35 5.95 28.52
C HIS A 363 -0.58 4.82 28.11
N LYS A 364 -1.60 4.45 28.92
CA LYS A 364 -2.59 3.42 28.56
C LYS A 364 -3.39 3.72 27.27
N ALA A 365 -3.25 4.92 26.70
CA ALA A 365 -3.91 5.35 25.48
C ALA A 365 -3.00 6.23 24.60
N SER A 366 -1.73 5.85 24.40
CA SER A 366 -0.87 6.60 23.47
C SER A 366 -1.43 6.54 22.03
N LEU A 367 -2.27 5.53 21.71
CA LEU A 367 -2.95 5.34 20.42
C LEU A 367 -1.99 5.62 19.26
N SER A 368 -0.75 5.13 19.39
CA SER A 368 0.36 5.45 18.49
C SER A 368 0.05 4.98 17.07
N ARG A 369 -0.43 3.74 16.91
CA ARG A 369 -0.83 3.17 15.61
C ARG A 369 -2.05 3.88 15.04
N VAL A 370 -3.02 4.32 15.86
CA VAL A 370 -4.16 5.11 15.38
C VAL A 370 -3.72 6.49 14.88
N LYS A 371 -2.83 7.18 15.60
CA LYS A 371 -2.26 8.46 15.14
C LYS A 371 -1.48 8.29 13.84
N LEU A 372 -0.72 7.19 13.72
CA LEU A 372 -0.02 6.83 12.50
C LEU A 372 -0.98 6.55 11.35
N ALA A 373 -2.04 5.78 11.59
CA ALA A 373 -3.08 5.48 10.61
C ALA A 373 -3.82 6.74 10.13
N ILE A 374 -4.06 7.72 11.02
CA ILE A 374 -4.60 9.03 10.65
C ILE A 374 -3.58 9.79 9.77
N LYS A 375 -2.30 9.78 10.13
CA LYS A 375 -1.22 10.41 9.34
C LYS A 375 -1.10 9.81 7.94
N TYR A 376 -1.35 8.51 7.80
CA TYR A 376 -1.31 7.79 6.51
C TYR A 376 -2.68 7.69 5.82
N GLU A 377 -3.69 8.39 6.33
CA GLU A 377 -5.04 8.46 5.77
C GLU A 377 -5.68 7.07 5.54
N VAL A 378 -5.52 6.15 6.51
CA VAL A 378 -6.15 4.81 6.48
C VAL A 378 -7.56 4.89 7.05
N LYS A 379 -8.48 5.40 6.23
CA LYS A 379 -9.86 5.74 6.65
C LYS A 379 -10.65 4.54 7.20
N LYS A 380 -10.59 3.39 6.53
CA LYS A 380 -11.33 2.18 6.92
C LYS A 380 -10.91 1.65 8.29
N PHE A 381 -9.61 1.67 8.58
CA PHE A 381 -9.07 1.22 9.87
C PHE A 381 -9.59 2.08 11.03
N VAL A 382 -9.59 3.41 10.87
CA VAL A 382 -10.09 4.32 11.91
C VAL A 382 -11.62 4.19 12.04
N ALA A 383 -12.34 4.05 10.93
CA ALA A 383 -13.80 3.91 10.93
C ALA A 383 -14.31 2.54 11.42
N HIS A 384 -13.41 1.57 11.64
CA HIS A 384 -13.78 0.22 12.03
C HIS A 384 -14.53 0.18 13.38
N PRO A 385 -15.62 -0.60 13.54
CA PRO A 385 -16.40 -0.66 14.78
C PRO A 385 -15.57 -0.93 16.05
N ASN A 386 -14.60 -1.86 16.00
CA ASN A 386 -13.76 -2.18 17.17
C ASN A 386 -12.87 -0.98 17.55
N CYS A 387 -12.31 -0.28 16.56
CA CYS A 387 -11.52 0.93 16.77
C CYS A 387 -12.38 2.06 17.33
N GLN A 388 -13.57 2.27 16.76
CA GLN A 388 -14.52 3.29 17.22
C GLN A 388 -15.00 3.02 18.64
N GLN A 389 -15.26 1.76 19.00
CA GLN A 389 -15.64 1.38 20.36
C GLN A 389 -14.54 1.74 21.36
N GLN A 390 -13.28 1.44 21.06
CA GLN A 390 -12.16 1.80 21.94
C GLN A 390 -12.00 3.32 22.06
N LEU A 391 -12.09 4.05 20.95
CA LEU A 391 -12.05 5.52 20.95
C LEU A 391 -13.21 6.12 21.75
N LEU A 392 -14.40 5.55 21.67
CA LEU A 392 -15.57 5.98 22.45
C LEU A 392 -15.38 5.71 23.95
N THR A 393 -14.78 4.60 24.33
CA THR A 393 -14.44 4.30 25.73
C THR A 393 -13.47 5.32 26.29
N ILE A 394 -12.43 5.70 25.54
CA ILE A 394 -11.48 6.76 25.92
C ILE A 394 -12.16 8.14 25.95
N TRP A 395 -13.06 8.40 25.01
CA TRP A 395 -13.77 9.69 24.92
C TRP A 395 -14.70 9.94 26.12
N TYR A 396 -15.35 8.89 26.63
CA TYR A 396 -16.30 8.95 27.75
C TYR A 396 -15.76 8.34 29.07
N GLU A 397 -14.45 8.19 29.24
CA GLU A 397 -13.80 7.47 30.38
C GLU A 397 -14.35 7.84 31.78
N ASN A 398 -14.68 9.12 31.99
CA ASN A 398 -15.21 9.64 33.28
C ASN A 398 -16.71 9.97 33.24
N LEU A 399 -17.40 9.65 32.14
CA LEU A 399 -18.79 10.00 31.84
C LEU A 399 -19.51 8.84 31.15
N SER A 400 -19.30 7.61 31.63
CA SER A 400 -19.90 6.40 31.04
C SER A 400 -21.43 6.50 30.96
N GLY A 401 -22.06 7.02 32.01
CA GLY A 401 -23.51 7.24 32.06
C GLY A 401 -24.04 8.22 31.03
N LEU A 402 -23.22 9.11 30.45
CA LEU A 402 -23.63 10.08 29.42
C LEU A 402 -23.65 9.47 28.00
N ARG A 403 -22.92 8.38 27.78
CA ARG A 403 -22.80 7.73 26.46
C ARG A 403 -24.18 7.32 25.93
N GLU A 404 -24.97 6.64 26.76
CA GLU A 404 -26.28 6.07 26.43
C GLU A 404 -27.45 7.07 26.56
N GLN A 405 -27.19 8.32 26.97
CA GLN A 405 -28.26 9.30 27.18
C GLN A 405 -28.82 9.85 25.87
N THR A 406 -30.06 10.31 25.97
CA THR A 406 -30.78 11.00 24.89
C THR A 406 -30.09 12.31 24.51
N ILE A 407 -30.34 12.76 23.28
CA ILE A 407 -29.79 14.00 22.75
C ILE A 407 -30.22 15.20 23.62
N ALA A 408 -31.45 15.18 24.16
CA ALA A 408 -31.96 16.25 25.03
C ALA A 408 -31.10 16.44 26.29
N ILE A 409 -30.71 15.34 26.95
CA ILE A 409 -29.84 15.38 28.14
C ILE A 409 -28.45 15.87 27.76
N LYS A 410 -27.91 15.43 26.60
CA LYS A 410 -26.63 15.92 26.08
C LYS A 410 -26.67 17.43 25.82
N CYS A 411 -27.73 17.95 25.20
CA CYS A 411 -27.93 19.38 25.00
C CYS A 411 -28.03 20.15 26.33
N LEU A 412 -28.75 19.60 27.31
CA LEU A 412 -28.84 20.20 28.65
C LEU A 412 -27.46 20.29 29.32
N VAL A 413 -26.65 19.24 29.22
CA VAL A 413 -25.27 19.25 29.74
C VAL A 413 -24.44 20.35 29.06
N VAL A 414 -24.53 20.49 27.72
CA VAL A 414 -23.82 21.55 27.00
C VAL A 414 -24.26 22.94 27.46
N LEU A 415 -25.57 23.16 27.66
CA LEU A 415 -26.12 24.43 28.15
C LEU A 415 -25.62 24.75 29.57
N VAL A 416 -25.66 23.78 30.48
CA VAL A 416 -25.18 23.95 31.87
C VAL A 416 -23.69 24.27 31.88
N VAL A 417 -22.88 23.58 31.06
CA VAL A 417 -21.44 23.86 30.94
C VAL A 417 -21.19 25.25 30.34
N ALA A 418 -21.99 25.69 29.37
CA ALA A 418 -21.85 27.02 28.78
C ALA A 418 -22.13 28.14 29.81
N LEU A 419 -23.20 28.02 30.58
CA LEU A 419 -23.53 28.98 31.64
C LEU A 419 -22.53 28.91 32.81
N GLY A 420 -22.06 27.71 33.14
CA GLY A 420 -21.15 27.45 34.26
C GLY A 420 -19.66 27.65 33.94
N LEU A 421 -19.29 27.98 32.70
CA LEU A 421 -17.90 28.08 32.26
C LEU A 421 -16.98 28.96 33.14
N PRO A 422 -17.38 30.17 33.60
CA PRO A 422 -16.52 30.98 34.48
C PRO A 422 -16.27 30.29 35.83
N PHE A 423 -17.29 29.65 36.42
CA PHE A 423 -17.17 28.92 37.68
C PHE A 423 -16.32 27.66 37.54
N LEU A 424 -16.46 26.92 36.43
CA LEU A 424 -15.65 25.75 36.11
C LEU A 424 -14.16 26.12 35.93
N ALA A 425 -13.88 27.27 35.30
CA ALA A 425 -12.52 27.77 35.14
C ALA A 425 -11.87 28.13 36.49
N MET A 426 -12.59 28.86 37.35
CA MET A 426 -12.10 29.16 38.72
C MET A 426 -11.88 27.87 39.53
N GLY A 427 -12.82 26.92 39.47
CA GLY A 427 -12.72 25.65 40.16
C GLY A 427 -11.53 24.80 39.71
N TYR A 428 -11.21 24.81 38.40
CA TYR A 428 -10.03 24.13 37.86
C TYR A 428 -8.72 24.80 38.29
N TRP A 429 -8.70 26.13 38.41
CA TRP A 429 -7.51 26.88 38.84
C TRP A 429 -7.21 26.67 40.33
N ILE A 430 -8.24 26.62 41.17
CA ILE A 430 -8.10 26.47 42.63
C ILE A 430 -7.81 25.01 43.03
N ALA A 431 -8.47 24.02 42.41
CA ALA A 431 -8.38 22.61 42.81
C ALA A 431 -8.40 21.64 41.61
N PRO A 432 -7.29 21.51 40.86
CA PRO A 432 -7.21 20.66 39.67
C PRO A 432 -7.33 19.15 39.98
N CYS A 433 -7.03 18.74 41.21
CA CYS A 433 -7.11 17.34 41.65
C CYS A 433 -8.51 16.92 42.16
N SER A 434 -9.49 17.83 42.16
CA SER A 434 -10.86 17.54 42.59
C SER A 434 -11.58 16.56 41.66
N ARG A 435 -12.69 15.96 42.11
CA ARG A 435 -13.56 15.10 41.26
C ARG A 435 -14.03 15.85 40.01
N LEU A 436 -14.39 17.13 40.15
CA LEU A 436 -14.75 18.01 39.04
C LEU A 436 -13.56 18.26 38.10
N GLY A 437 -12.35 18.45 38.64
CA GLY A 437 -11.13 18.58 37.84
C GLY A 437 -10.82 17.34 37.00
N LYS A 438 -11.02 16.13 37.55
CA LYS A 438 -10.89 14.86 36.79
C LYS A 438 -11.92 14.77 35.66
N ILE A 439 -13.18 15.14 35.92
CA ILE A 439 -14.24 15.16 34.90
C ILE A 439 -13.92 16.18 33.80
N LEU A 440 -13.45 17.39 34.15
CA LEU A 440 -13.09 18.43 33.19
C LEU A 440 -11.87 18.06 32.33
N ARG A 441 -11.00 17.16 32.84
CA ARG A 441 -9.85 16.64 32.10
C ARG A 441 -10.24 15.67 30.97
N SER A 442 -11.47 15.14 31.00
CA SER A 442 -11.98 14.23 29.96
C SER A 442 -12.01 14.90 28.56
N PRO A 443 -11.79 14.13 27.48
CA PRO A 443 -11.81 14.67 26.11
C PRO A 443 -13.15 15.34 25.75
N PHE A 444 -14.27 14.71 26.13
CA PHE A 444 -15.60 15.25 25.89
C PHE A 444 -15.80 16.62 26.55
N MET A 445 -15.46 16.77 27.83
CA MET A 445 -15.66 18.05 28.53
C MET A 445 -14.77 19.16 27.98
N LYS A 446 -13.55 18.85 27.54
CA LYS A 446 -12.69 19.81 26.83
C LYS A 446 -13.31 20.29 25.53
N PHE A 447 -13.90 19.37 24.75
CA PHE A 447 -14.62 19.71 23.53
C PHE A 447 -15.81 20.62 23.83
N VAL A 448 -16.66 20.25 24.79
CA VAL A 448 -17.83 21.04 25.18
C VAL A 448 -17.42 22.41 25.69
N ALA A 449 -16.41 22.52 26.54
CA ALA A 449 -15.93 23.81 27.06
C ALA A 449 -15.38 24.70 25.93
N HIS A 450 -14.63 24.15 24.98
CA HIS A 450 -14.15 24.91 23.81
C HIS A 450 -15.29 25.36 22.90
N ALA A 451 -16.28 24.48 22.64
CA ALA A 451 -17.45 24.83 21.84
C ALA A 451 -18.30 25.91 22.53
N ALA A 452 -18.56 25.76 23.83
CA ALA A 452 -19.28 26.74 24.64
C ALA A 452 -18.58 28.10 24.65
N SER A 453 -17.26 28.14 24.86
CA SER A 453 -16.48 29.38 24.80
C SER A 453 -16.60 30.07 23.43
N PHE A 454 -16.65 29.28 22.34
CA PHE A 454 -16.86 29.82 20.99
C PHE A 454 -18.28 30.35 20.77
N ILE A 455 -19.30 29.65 21.29
CA ILE A 455 -20.70 30.11 21.21
C ILE A 455 -20.90 31.41 21.99
N ILE A 456 -20.34 31.53 23.20
CA ILE A 456 -20.39 32.75 24.02
C ILE A 456 -19.73 33.91 23.26
N PHE A 457 -18.59 33.66 22.60
CA PHE A 457 -17.93 34.66 21.78
C PHE A 457 -18.80 35.14 20.60
N LEU A 458 -19.46 34.22 19.89
CA LEU A 458 -20.42 34.60 18.84
C LEU A 458 -21.59 35.41 19.43
N GLY A 459 -22.08 35.04 20.61
CA GLY A 459 -23.10 35.80 21.34
C GLY A 459 -22.63 37.22 21.69
N LEU A 460 -21.39 37.39 22.14
CA LEU A 460 -20.81 38.71 22.42
C LEU A 460 -20.69 39.58 21.17
N LEU A 461 -20.38 38.99 20.01
CA LEU A 461 -20.36 39.72 18.73
C LEU A 461 -21.76 40.17 18.32
N VAL A 462 -22.76 39.30 18.44
CA VAL A 462 -24.16 39.64 18.13
C VAL A 462 -24.67 40.70 19.10
N PHE A 463 -24.32 40.61 20.38
CA PHE A 463 -24.68 41.60 21.40
C PHE A 463 -23.97 42.95 21.17
N ASN A 464 -22.71 42.96 20.74
CA ASN A 464 -22.05 44.22 20.35
C ASN A 464 -22.73 44.86 19.12
N ALA A 465 -23.29 44.05 18.22
CA ALA A 465 -24.07 44.53 17.09
C ALA A 465 -25.52 44.92 17.46
N SER A 466 -26.02 44.54 18.64
CA SER A 466 -27.45 44.61 18.93
C SER A 466 -27.99 46.02 19.09
N ASP A 467 -27.13 46.95 19.51
CA ASP A 467 -27.48 48.37 19.65
C ASP A 467 -27.89 49.02 18.31
N ARG A 468 -27.69 48.32 17.18
CA ARG A 468 -28.04 48.80 15.83
C ARG A 468 -29.21 48.06 15.18
N PHE A 469 -29.85 47.08 15.86
CA PHE A 469 -30.93 46.28 15.25
C PHE A 469 -32.21 47.08 14.99
N GLU A 470 -32.53 48.09 15.81
CA GLU A 470 -33.70 48.97 15.61
C GLU A 470 -33.43 50.13 14.62
N GLY A 471 -32.24 50.19 14.01
CA GLY A 471 -31.82 51.26 13.12
C GLY A 471 -31.13 52.43 13.84
N ILE A 472 -30.35 53.21 13.10
CA ILE A 472 -29.59 54.34 13.66
C ILE A 472 -30.57 55.51 13.83
N THR A 473 -30.74 55.99 15.06
CA THR A 473 -31.69 57.05 15.42
C THR A 473 -31.31 58.45 14.91
N THR A 474 -30.05 58.64 14.49
CA THR A 474 -29.51 59.92 14.01
C THR A 474 -28.91 59.78 12.62
N LEU A 475 -29.14 60.76 11.75
CA LEU A 475 -28.50 60.80 10.43
C LEU A 475 -26.97 60.92 10.56
N PRO A 476 -26.17 60.31 9.67
CA PRO A 476 -24.70 60.32 9.75
C PRO A 476 -24.04 61.71 9.77
N ASN A 477 -24.75 62.75 9.29
CA ASN A 477 -24.23 64.13 9.20
C ASN A 477 -24.49 64.96 10.47
N ILE A 478 -25.20 64.44 11.48
CA ILE A 478 -25.54 65.18 12.71
C ILE A 478 -24.64 64.69 13.84
N THR A 479 -23.92 65.62 14.48
CA THR A 479 -23.05 65.32 15.63
C THR A 479 -23.78 65.57 16.94
N VAL A 480 -23.91 64.52 17.77
CA VAL A 480 -24.58 64.61 19.09
C VAL A 480 -23.53 64.45 20.20
N ILE A 481 -23.25 65.55 20.91
CA ILE A 481 -22.32 65.62 22.05
C ILE A 481 -23.10 65.73 23.37
N ASP A 482 -22.63 65.07 24.43
CA ASP A 482 -23.34 65.07 25.73
C ASP A 482 -23.05 66.34 26.55
N TYR A 483 -21.90 66.97 26.29
CA TYR A 483 -21.49 68.24 26.90
C TYR A 483 -20.75 69.10 25.88
N PRO A 484 -20.91 70.44 25.93
CA PRO A 484 -20.44 71.36 24.88
C PRO A 484 -18.90 71.41 24.73
N LYS A 485 -18.16 70.89 25.72
CA LYS A 485 -16.68 70.81 25.68
C LYS A 485 -16.15 69.44 25.19
N GLN A 486 -17.01 68.50 24.83
CA GLN A 486 -16.60 67.16 24.37
C GLN A 486 -16.16 67.20 22.90
N ILE A 487 -15.01 66.62 22.60
CA ILE A 487 -14.62 66.36 21.21
C ILE A 487 -15.45 65.19 20.68
N PHE A 488 -16.25 65.41 19.64
CA PHE A 488 -17.15 64.39 19.05
C PHE A 488 -16.44 63.06 18.72
N ARG A 489 -15.20 63.12 18.23
CA ARG A 489 -14.38 61.94 17.92
C ARG A 489 -14.09 61.07 19.14
N VAL A 490 -13.98 61.66 20.34
CA VAL A 490 -13.70 60.90 21.58
C VAL A 490 -14.91 60.06 22.00
N LYS A 491 -16.13 60.55 21.73
CA LYS A 491 -17.38 59.83 22.03
C LYS A 491 -17.60 58.62 21.11
N THR A 492 -17.20 58.72 19.84
CA THR A 492 -17.42 57.67 18.84
C THR A 492 -16.33 56.60 18.82
N THR A 493 -15.13 56.86 19.37
CA THR A 493 -14.00 55.91 19.38
C THR A 493 -13.70 55.31 20.75
N GLN A 494 -14.53 55.54 21.76
CA GLN A 494 -14.34 54.94 23.08
C GLN A 494 -14.68 53.44 23.04
N PHE A 495 -13.82 52.62 23.64
CA PHE A 495 -14.05 51.18 23.68
C PHE A 495 -15.19 50.83 24.63
N THR A 496 -16.12 50.01 24.17
CA THR A 496 -17.17 49.45 25.01
C THR A 496 -16.65 48.26 25.84
N TRP A 497 -17.32 47.95 26.96
CA TRP A 497 -16.96 46.78 27.78
C TRP A 497 -17.03 45.47 26.99
N THR A 498 -17.94 45.38 26.02
CA THR A 498 -18.09 44.22 25.12
C THR A 498 -16.90 44.11 24.17
N GLU A 499 -16.41 45.22 23.62
CA GLU A 499 -15.19 45.28 22.81
C GLU A 499 -13.95 44.87 23.60
N MET A 500 -13.82 45.30 24.86
CA MET A 500 -12.70 44.89 25.71
C MET A 500 -12.70 43.37 25.96
N LEU A 501 -13.87 42.76 26.19
CA LEU A 501 -14.00 41.31 26.33
C LEU A 501 -13.68 40.56 25.02
N ILE A 502 -14.12 41.09 23.88
CA ILE A 502 -13.79 40.56 22.56
C ILE A 502 -12.28 40.61 22.33
N MET A 503 -11.63 41.73 22.66
CA MET A 503 -10.17 41.89 22.53
C MET A 503 -9.40 40.89 23.39
N VAL A 504 -9.81 40.68 24.65
CA VAL A 504 -9.19 39.67 25.53
C VAL A 504 -9.33 38.26 24.94
N TRP A 505 -10.50 37.92 24.41
CA TRP A 505 -10.72 36.60 23.80
C TRP A 505 -9.91 36.43 22.50
N VAL A 506 -9.85 37.49 21.68
CA VAL A 506 -9.07 37.52 20.44
C VAL A 506 -7.59 37.37 20.73
N LEU A 507 -7.05 37.97 21.80
CA LEU A 507 -5.64 37.79 22.21
C LEU A 507 -5.34 36.34 22.67
N GLY A 508 -6.32 35.63 23.23
CA GLY A 508 -6.16 34.22 23.61
C GLY A 508 -6.02 33.25 22.43
N LYS A 509 -6.57 33.59 21.25
CA LYS A 509 -6.50 32.77 20.03
C LYS A 509 -5.10 32.64 19.41
N PRO A 510 -4.34 33.72 19.14
CA PRO A 510 -2.99 33.63 18.62
C PRO A 510 -2.08 32.91 19.60
N PHE A 511 -2.24 33.07 20.92
CA PHE A 511 -1.47 32.29 21.90
C PHE A 511 -1.68 30.77 21.77
N LYS A 512 -2.92 30.33 21.52
CA LYS A 512 -3.24 28.92 21.25
C LYS A 512 -2.67 28.46 19.89
N SER A 513 -2.77 29.33 18.89
CA SER A 513 -2.25 29.08 17.54
C SER A 513 -0.73 28.94 17.56
N SER A 514 0.00 29.88 18.17
CA SER A 514 1.45 29.84 18.34
C SER A 514 1.91 28.59 19.08
N ASN A 515 1.22 28.17 20.15
CA ASN A 515 1.52 26.91 20.82
C ASN A 515 1.29 25.67 19.94
N PHE A 516 0.33 25.73 19.02
CA PHE A 516 0.10 24.66 18.05
C PHE A 516 1.21 24.61 16.99
N TYR A 517 1.63 25.77 16.48
CA TYR A 517 2.77 25.88 15.55
C TYR A 517 4.10 25.48 16.18
N PHE A 518 4.31 25.74 17.47
CA PHE A 518 5.55 25.37 18.17
C PHE A 518 5.70 23.87 18.43
N LYS A 519 4.59 23.10 18.38
CA LYS A 519 4.56 21.65 18.60
C LYS A 519 4.59 20.83 17.32
N LYS A 520 4.46 21.46 16.16
CA LYS A 520 4.42 20.83 14.85
C LYS A 520 5.80 20.95 14.21
#